data_AF-A0A2E4Y9H5-F1
#
_entry.id   AF-A0A2E4Y9H5-F1
#
_cell.length_a   1.000
_cell.length_b   1.000
_cell.length_c   1.000
_cell.angle_alpha   90.00
_cell.angle_beta   90.00
_cell.angle_gamma   90.00
#
_symmetry.space_group_name_H-M   'P 1'
#
loop_
_entity.id
_entity.type
_entity.pdbx_description
1 polymer ?
#
loop_
_entity_poly.entity_id
_entity_poly.type
_entity_poly.pdbx_seq_one_letter_code
_entity_poly.pdbx_strand_id
1 'polypeptide(L)'
;MGKLLPKEPLIYERANGVVFARYRDKPEIERWIIGGDPGAVAREQGELLDYSEWKQMCEIAVTNHTLKKLMDKLVNTYYMIKEEQQ
;
A
#
# COMPACT_ATOMS: atom_id res chain seq x y z
N MET A 1 -14.69 4.27 14.19
CA MET A 1 -15.96 4.04 13.45
C MET A 1 -16.50 5.38 12.94
N GLY A 2 -15.86 5.96 11.92
CA GLY A 2 -16.13 7.34 11.49
C GLY A 2 -16.80 7.42 10.11
N LYS A 3 -17.87 8.22 10.04
CA LYS A 3 -18.45 8.89 8.85
C LYS A 3 -19.00 8.03 7.71
N LEU A 4 -19.84 7.02 8.01
CA LEU A 4 -20.80 6.55 7.02
C LEU A 4 -22.07 7.40 7.08
N LEU A 5 -22.58 7.81 5.92
CA LEU A 5 -23.87 8.50 5.82
C LEU A 5 -24.98 7.48 6.14
N PRO A 6 -25.80 7.72 7.18
CA PRO A 6 -26.82 6.77 7.58
C PRO A 6 -27.84 6.54 6.46
N LYS A 7 -28.28 5.28 6.30
CA LYS A 7 -29.35 4.85 5.37
C LYS A 7 -29.03 5.03 3.87
N GLU A 8 -27.80 5.38 3.51
CA GLU A 8 -27.39 5.46 2.11
C GLU A 8 -26.97 4.09 1.57
N PRO A 9 -27.46 3.67 0.38
CA PRO A 9 -27.07 2.40 -0.22
C PRO A 9 -25.61 2.44 -0.72
N LEU A 10 -24.86 1.41 -0.35
CA LEU A 10 -23.48 1.20 -0.81
C LEU A 10 -23.42 0.19 -1.96
N ILE A 11 -22.45 0.38 -2.85
CA ILE A 11 -22.01 -0.60 -3.84
C ILE A 11 -20.63 -1.08 -3.42
N TYR A 12 -20.46 -2.40 -3.42
CA TYR A 12 -19.17 -3.05 -3.21
C TYR A 12 -18.61 -3.49 -4.56
N GLU A 13 -17.42 -3.01 -4.88
CA GLU A 13 -16.72 -3.29 -6.13
C GLU A 13 -15.43 -4.04 -5.82
N ARG A 14 -15.16 -5.11 -6.58
CA ARG A 14 -13.89 -5.85 -6.49
C ARG A 14 -13.08 -5.57 -7.75
N ALA A 15 -11.91 -4.98 -7.59
CA ALA A 15 -11.00 -4.67 -8.69
C ALA A 15 -9.55 -4.90 -8.23
N ASN A 16 -8.73 -5.57 -9.06
CA ASN A 16 -7.30 -5.78 -8.83
C ASN A 16 -6.93 -6.35 -7.45
N GLY A 17 -7.77 -7.22 -6.86
CA GLY A 17 -7.54 -7.78 -5.53
C GLY A 17 -7.97 -6.87 -4.37
N VAL A 18 -8.45 -5.66 -4.65
CA VAL A 18 -8.98 -4.71 -3.66
C VAL A 18 -10.50 -4.67 -3.70
N VAL A 19 -11.12 -4.55 -2.52
CA VAL A 19 -12.55 -4.34 -2.35
C VAL A 19 -12.78 -2.88 -1.99
N PHE A 20 -13.45 -2.18 -2.87
CA PHE A 20 -13.88 -0.81 -2.68
C PHE A 20 -15.34 -0.75 -2.25
N ALA A 21 -15.68 0.22 -1.41
CA ALA A 21 -17.04 0.65 -1.21
C ALA A 21 -17.22 2.05 -1.78
N ARG A 22 -18.39 2.30 -2.37
CA ARG A 22 -18.83 3.64 -2.78
C ARG A 22 -20.31 3.80 -2.53
N TYR A 23 -20.76 5.04 -2.39
CA TYR A 23 -22.20 5.32 -2.40
C TYR A 23 -22.76 5.09 -3.79
N ARG A 24 -23.97 4.52 -3.88
CA ARG A 24 -24.64 4.24 -5.15
C ARG A 24 -24.96 5.53 -5.91
N ASP A 25 -25.55 6.48 -5.19
CA ASP A 25 -26.19 7.69 -5.75
C ASP A 25 -25.38 8.97 -5.49
N LYS A 26 -24.12 8.85 -5.02
CA LYS A 26 -23.23 9.97 -4.71
C LYS A 26 -21.86 9.79 -5.38
N PRO A 27 -21.77 9.95 -6.71
CA PRO A 27 -20.53 9.76 -7.46
C PRO A 27 -19.45 10.80 -7.13
N GLU A 28 -19.80 11.91 -6.51
CA GLU A 28 -18.88 12.95 -6.02
C GLU A 28 -18.03 12.49 -4.82
N ILE A 29 -18.47 11.45 -4.12
CA ILE A 29 -17.70 10.83 -3.04
C ILE A 29 -16.90 9.68 -3.65
N GLU A 30 -15.58 9.84 -3.65
CA GLU A 30 -14.68 8.80 -4.15
C GLU A 30 -14.88 7.49 -3.40
N ARG A 31 -14.68 6.38 -4.12
CA ARG A 31 -14.69 5.04 -3.53
C ARG A 31 -13.53 4.91 -2.53
N TRP A 32 -13.75 4.18 -1.44
CA TRP A 32 -12.72 3.91 -0.44
C TRP A 32 -12.49 2.42 -0.28
N ILE A 33 -11.27 2.06 0.13
CA ILE A 33 -10.89 0.67 0.36
C ILE A 33 -11.55 0.18 1.65
N ILE A 34 -12.21 -0.98 1.58
CA ILE A 34 -12.80 -1.65 2.75
C ILE A 34 -12.16 -3.01 3.05
N GLY A 35 -11.28 -3.49 2.18
CA GLY A 35 -10.57 -4.75 2.34
C GLY A 35 -9.96 -5.21 1.01
N GLY A 36 -9.39 -6.41 1.01
CA GLY A 36 -8.72 -6.98 -0.15
C GLY A 36 -7.53 -7.82 0.24
N ASP A 37 -6.80 -8.26 -0.77
CA ASP A 37 -5.45 -8.81 -0.59
C ASP A 37 -4.53 -7.74 0.03
N PRO A 38 -3.77 -8.04 1.09
CA PRO A 38 -2.92 -7.05 1.75
C PRO A 38 -1.93 -6.35 0.81
N GLY A 39 -1.36 -7.07 -0.16
CA GLY A 39 -0.43 -6.51 -1.12
C GLY A 39 -1.12 -5.61 -2.14
N ALA A 40 -2.28 -6.03 -2.63
CA ALA A 40 -3.12 -5.19 -3.49
C ALA A 40 -3.57 -3.90 -2.78
N VAL A 41 -3.96 -3.97 -1.51
CA VAL A 41 -4.35 -2.81 -0.70
C VAL A 41 -3.16 -1.86 -0.50
N ALA A 42 -1.98 -2.39 -0.14
CA ALA A 42 -0.76 -1.59 0.04
C ALA A 42 -0.41 -0.81 -1.25
N ARG A 43 -0.49 -1.47 -2.42
CA ARG A 43 -0.26 -0.82 -3.71
C ARG A 43 -1.26 0.29 -4.02
N GLU A 44 -2.56 0.06 -3.78
CA GLU A 44 -3.59 1.10 -3.96
C GLU A 44 -3.44 2.26 -2.95
N GLN A 45 -2.85 2.02 -1.78
CA GLN A 45 -2.51 3.07 -0.80
C GLN A 45 -1.21 3.83 -1.16
N GLY A 46 -0.54 3.45 -2.24
CA GLY A 46 0.69 4.09 -2.70
C GLY A 46 1.96 3.59 -2.01
N GLU A 47 1.90 2.47 -1.29
CA GLU A 47 3.11 1.82 -0.78
C GLU A 47 3.94 1.28 -1.95
N LEU A 48 5.25 1.55 -1.91
CA LEU A 48 6.18 1.17 -2.96
C LEU A 48 6.28 -0.36 -3.13
N LEU A 49 6.23 -1.08 -2.00
CA LEU A 49 6.29 -2.54 -1.92
C LEU A 49 5.45 -2.97 -0.73
N ASP A 50 4.68 -4.04 -0.90
CA ASP A 50 4.12 -4.73 0.25
C ASP A 50 5.20 -5.55 0.99
N TYR A 51 4.88 -6.04 2.18
CA TYR A 51 5.83 -6.80 2.99
C TYR A 51 6.38 -8.06 2.29
N SER A 52 5.55 -8.74 1.51
CA SER A 52 5.94 -9.96 0.81
C SER A 52 6.92 -9.66 -0.33
N GLU A 53 6.64 -8.62 -1.12
CA GLU A 53 7.54 -8.15 -2.18
C GLU A 53 8.85 -7.58 -1.59
N TRP A 54 8.76 -6.84 -0.48
CA TRP A 54 9.95 -6.37 0.25
C TRP A 54 10.84 -7.52 0.72
N LYS A 55 10.24 -8.56 1.32
CA LYS A 55 10.98 -9.73 1.78
C LYS A 55 11.62 -10.47 0.62
N GLN A 56 10.89 -10.67 -0.47
CA GLN A 56 11.42 -11.31 -1.67
C GLN A 56 12.59 -10.51 -2.28
N MET A 57 12.48 -9.18 -2.32
CA MET A 57 13.57 -8.31 -2.77
C MET A 57 14.82 -8.47 -1.90
N CYS A 58 14.66 -8.53 -0.58
CA CYS A 58 15.76 -8.81 0.35
C CYS A 58 16.43 -10.16 0.05
N GLU A 59 15.65 -11.21 -0.20
CA GLU A 59 16.17 -12.55 -0.51
C GLU A 59 16.95 -12.57 -1.84
N ILE A 60 16.45 -11.90 -2.88
CA ILE A 60 17.13 -11.79 -4.18
C ILE A 60 18.46 -11.01 -4.03
N ALA A 61 18.47 -9.95 -3.22
CA ALA A 61 19.66 -9.14 -3.00
C ALA A 61 20.83 -9.92 -2.39
N VAL A 62 20.58 -11.01 -1.66
CA VAL A 62 21.65 -11.87 -1.13
C VAL A 62 22.51 -12.45 -2.25
N THR A 63 21.89 -12.78 -3.39
CA THR A 63 22.57 -13.44 -4.52
C THR A 63 22.93 -12.49 -5.66
N ASN A 64 22.26 -11.33 -5.76
CA ASN A 64 22.53 -10.32 -6.77
C ASN A 64 23.37 -9.15 -6.20
N HIS A 65 24.66 -9.11 -6.57
CA HIS A 65 25.61 -8.11 -6.07
C HIS A 65 25.23 -6.66 -6.36
N THR A 66 24.65 -6.39 -7.53
CA THR A 66 24.24 -5.03 -7.92
C THR A 66 23.06 -4.57 -7.07
N LEU A 67 22.05 -5.43 -6.91
CA LEU A 67 20.88 -5.12 -6.10
C LEU A 67 21.27 -4.89 -4.63
N LYS A 68 22.15 -5.73 -4.08
CA LYS A 68 22.68 -5.55 -2.72
C LYS A 68 23.29 -4.16 -2.50
N LYS A 69 24.18 -3.73 -3.39
CA LYS A 69 24.82 -2.40 -3.30
C LYS A 69 23.82 -1.25 -3.35
N LEU A 70 22.75 -1.39 -4.13
CA LEU A 70 21.70 -0.38 -4.21
C LEU A 70 20.86 -0.35 -2.92
N MET A 71 20.53 -1.52 -2.37
CA MET A 71 19.81 -1.63 -1.10
C MET A 71 20.64 -1.08 0.07
N ASP A 72 21.93 -1.37 0.13
CA ASP A 72 22.83 -0.81 1.15
C ASP A 72 22.81 0.72 1.13
N LYS A 73 22.85 1.33 -0.07
CA LYS A 73 22.72 2.79 -0.21
C LYS A 73 21.37 3.30 0.27
N LEU A 74 20.28 2.66 -0.15
CA LEU A 74 18.93 3.03 0.25
C LEU A 74 18.76 3.01 1.77
N VAL A 75 19.21 1.94 2.43
CA VAL A 75 19.11 1.76 3.88
C VAL A 75 19.95 2.79 4.62
N ASN A 76 21.19 3.04 4.18
CA ASN A 76 22.05 4.06 4.78
C ASN A 76 21.42 5.45 4.67
N THR A 77 20.91 5.83 3.50
CA THR A 77 20.20 7.11 3.31
C THR A 77 18.98 7.22 4.21
N TYR A 78 18.18 6.14 4.33
CA TYR A 78 17.03 6.11 5.22
C TYR A 78 17.42 6.36 6.69
N TYR A 79 18.46 5.70 7.18
CA TYR A 79 18.90 5.90 8.57
C TYR A 79 19.40 7.31 8.83
N MET A 80 20.16 7.91 7.89
CA MET A 80 20.60 9.30 8.02
C MET A 80 19.42 10.27 8.16
N ILE A 81 18.41 10.16 7.28
CA ILE A 81 17.22 11.02 7.33
C ILE A 81 16.40 10.75 8.60
N LYS A 82 16.28 9.49 9.01
CA LYS A 82 15.53 9.11 10.21
C LYS A 82 16.15 9.72 11.47
N GLU A 83 17.48 9.72 11.57
CA GLU A 83 18.20 10.36 12.67
C GLU A 83 17.97 11.88 12.69
N GLU A 84 17.90 12.54 11.53
CA GLU A 84 17.61 13.98 11.42
C GLU A 84 16.18 14.37 11.83
N GLN A 85 15.22 13.44 11.81
CA GLN A 85 13.83 13.67 12.18
C GLN A 85 13.53 13.43 13.67
N GLN A 86 14.54 13.07 14.48
CA GLN A 86 14.43 12.94 15.93
C GLN A 86 14.82 14.23 16.66
#